data_AF-A0A7S2J723-F1
#
_entry.id   AF-A0A7S2J723-F1
#
_cell.length_a   1.000
_cell.length_b   1.000
_cell.length_c   1.000
_cell.angle_alpha   90.00
_cell.angle_beta   90.00
_cell.angle_gamma   90.00
#
_symmetry.space_group_name_H-M   'P 1'
#
loop_
_entity.id
_entity.type
_entity.pdbx_description
1 polymer ?
#
loop_
_entity_poly.entity_id
_entity_poly.type
_entity_poly.pdbx_seq_one_letter_code
_entity_poly.pdbx_strand_id
1 'polypeptide(L)'
;YDFRPWASPKPIAPGADIKAYLRGTIEDEGVEGDIRYGHHVVRAEWSSDRSRWQLRCENGASFECWFLFSCVGYYEYDEAWEPKFEGSELFEAAGGRIVHPQRWPESEDYKGKRVVVIGSGAT
;
A
#
# COMPACT_ATOMS: atom_id res chain seq x y z
N TYR A 1 -0.01 9.49 23.88
CA TYR A 1 -0.62 8.65 22.82
C TYR A 1 -0.32 7.25 23.27
N ASP A 2 -1.25 6.63 23.97
CA ASP A 2 -0.94 5.62 25.00
C ASP A 2 -1.34 4.20 24.59
N PHE A 3 -1.95 4.04 23.42
CA PHE A 3 -2.53 2.78 22.97
C PHE A 3 -1.48 1.65 22.87
N ARG A 4 -0.32 1.91 22.27
CA ARG A 4 0.82 0.98 22.26
C ARG A 4 2.12 1.76 21.99
N PRO A 5 3.04 1.89 22.96
CA PRO A 5 4.26 2.67 22.76
C PRO A 5 5.25 2.01 21.78
N TRP A 6 5.97 2.83 21.00
CA TRP A 6 7.09 2.35 20.19
C TRP A 6 8.32 2.11 21.07
N ALA A 7 8.63 0.84 21.33
CA ALA A 7 9.72 0.46 22.24
C ALA A 7 11.12 0.43 21.58
N SER A 8 11.20 0.48 20.24
CA SER A 8 12.49 0.40 19.54
C SER A 8 13.26 1.72 19.70
N PRO A 9 14.58 1.65 19.94
CA PRO A 9 15.42 2.85 20.05
C PRO A 9 15.64 3.55 18.71
N LYS A 10 15.14 3.00 17.59
CA LYS A 10 15.20 3.63 16.27
C LYS A 10 14.01 4.60 16.11
N PRO A 11 14.23 5.92 16.12
CA PRO A 11 13.14 6.89 15.96
C PRO A 11 12.62 6.96 14.53
N ILE A 12 13.47 6.64 13.54
CA ILE A 12 13.09 6.49 12.14
C ILE A 12 13.09 4.99 11.86
N ALA A 13 11.90 4.41 11.85
CA ALA A 13 11.71 2.98 11.71
C ALA A 13 11.73 2.58 10.22
N PRO A 14 12.55 1.59 9.81
CA PRO A 14 12.43 1.01 8.49
C PRO A 14 11.09 0.27 8.35
N GLY A 15 10.63 0.08 7.10
CA GLY A 15 9.33 -0.54 6.82
C GLY A 15 9.13 -1.91 7.46
N ALA A 16 10.18 -2.73 7.59
CA ALA A 16 10.12 -4.02 8.27
C ALA A 16 9.77 -3.88 9.77
N ASP A 17 10.35 -2.88 10.44
CA ASP A 17 10.10 -2.63 11.87
C ASP A 17 8.65 -2.12 12.06
N ILE A 18 8.17 -1.26 11.17
CA ILE A 18 6.77 -0.77 11.18
C ILE A 18 5.79 -1.94 10.98
N LYS A 19 6.06 -2.82 10.01
CA LYS A 19 5.21 -3.99 9.74
C LYS A 19 5.17 -4.97 10.92
N ALA A 20 6.30 -5.19 11.57
CA ALA A 20 6.38 -6.03 12.77
C ALA A 20 5.57 -5.42 13.92
N TYR A 21 5.66 -4.11 14.13
CA TYR A 21 4.85 -3.42 15.11
C TYR A 21 3.35 -3.56 14.83
N LEU A 22 2.88 -3.32 13.60
CA LEU A 22 1.47 -3.47 13.25
C LEU A 22 0.94 -4.89 13.48
N ARG A 23 1.73 -5.92 13.14
CA ARG A 23 1.39 -7.33 13.43
C ARG A 23 1.25 -7.58 14.92
N GLY A 24 2.22 -7.14 15.71
CA GLY A 24 2.15 -7.26 17.16
C GLY A 24 0.94 -6.53 17.74
N THR A 25 0.53 -5.37 17.18
CA THR A 25 -0.70 -4.69 17.59
C THR A 25 -1.94 -5.53 17.29
N ILE A 26 -2.00 -6.17 16.12
CA ILE A 26 -3.15 -7.03 15.76
C ILE A 26 -3.25 -8.23 16.71
N GLU A 27 -2.10 -8.83 17.06
CA GLU A 27 -2.00 -9.95 18.00
C GLU A 27 -2.39 -9.52 19.44
N ASP A 28 -1.81 -8.42 19.93
CA ASP A 28 -2.04 -7.92 21.30
C ASP A 28 -3.53 -7.54 21.53
N GLU A 29 -4.19 -6.98 20.51
CA GLU A 29 -5.60 -6.57 20.57
C GLU A 29 -6.58 -7.68 20.17
N GLY A 30 -6.08 -8.83 19.70
CA GLY A 30 -6.90 -9.98 19.32
C GLY A 30 -7.84 -9.75 18.12
N VAL A 31 -7.55 -8.78 17.26
CA VAL A 31 -8.42 -8.40 16.13
C VAL A 31 -8.15 -9.19 14.84
N GLU A 32 -7.17 -10.09 14.83
CA GLU A 32 -6.82 -10.93 13.66
C GLU A 32 -8.05 -11.65 13.09
N GLY A 33 -8.94 -12.16 13.95
CA GLY A 33 -10.16 -12.87 13.53
C GLY A 33 -11.21 -12.00 12.83
N ASP A 34 -11.15 -10.68 12.99
CA ASP A 34 -12.07 -9.72 12.39
C ASP A 34 -11.56 -9.19 11.04
N ILE A 35 -10.27 -9.39 10.72
CA ILE A 35 -9.66 -8.92 9.48
C ILE A 35 -9.86 -9.96 8.37
N ARG A 36 -10.48 -9.51 7.27
CA ARG A 36 -10.66 -10.34 6.07
C ARG A 36 -9.68 -9.94 4.97
N TYR A 37 -8.53 -10.60 4.91
CA TYR A 37 -7.58 -10.44 3.81
C TYR A 37 -8.13 -10.99 2.48
N GLY A 38 -7.63 -10.50 1.34
CA GLY A 38 -8.06 -10.96 0.01
C GLY A 38 -9.49 -10.52 -0.38
N HIS A 39 -10.06 -9.55 0.31
CA HIS A 39 -11.40 -9.01 0.06
C HIS A 39 -11.31 -7.56 -0.42
N HIS A 40 -10.79 -7.36 -1.63
CA HIS A 40 -10.72 -6.04 -2.25
C HIS A 40 -12.14 -5.54 -2.57
N VAL A 41 -12.62 -4.53 -1.84
CA VAL A 41 -13.93 -3.91 -2.07
C VAL A 41 -13.85 -3.00 -3.29
N VAL A 42 -14.59 -3.35 -4.35
CA VAL A 42 -14.62 -2.61 -5.62
C VAL A 42 -15.86 -1.74 -5.78
N ARG A 43 -16.86 -1.92 -4.92
CA ARG A 43 -18.09 -1.12 -4.93
C ARG A 43 -18.65 -1.00 -3.51
N ALA A 44 -19.07 0.21 -3.14
CA ALA A 44 -19.73 0.52 -1.88
C ALA A 44 -20.90 1.47 -2.16
N GLU A 45 -22.11 1.07 -1.78
CA GLU A 45 -23.33 1.83 -2.09
C GLU A 45 -24.29 1.87 -0.91
N TRP A 46 -24.88 3.04 -0.66
CA TRP A 46 -25.95 3.16 0.31
C TRP A 46 -27.28 2.71 -0.27
N SER A 47 -27.95 1.79 0.41
CA SER A 47 -29.30 1.32 0.12
C SER A 47 -30.27 1.95 1.11
N SER A 48 -31.04 2.94 0.64
CA SER A 48 -32.02 3.66 1.47
C SER A 48 -33.17 2.77 1.93
N ASP A 49 -33.59 1.81 1.10
CA ASP A 49 -34.63 0.82 1.42
C ASP A 49 -34.23 -0.09 2.58
N ARG A 50 -32.95 -0.46 2.68
CA ARG A 50 -32.41 -1.29 3.78
C ARG A 50 -31.79 -0.48 4.91
N SER A 51 -31.56 0.81 4.68
CA SER A 51 -30.79 1.69 5.56
C SER A 51 -29.41 1.09 5.91
N ARG A 52 -28.71 0.59 4.89
CA ARG A 52 -27.39 -0.06 5.00
C ARG A 52 -26.49 0.26 3.81
N TRP A 53 -25.19 0.24 4.06
CA TRP A 53 -24.18 0.12 3.02
C TRP A 53 -24.15 -1.31 2.50
N GLN A 54 -24.05 -1.47 1.19
CA GLN A 54 -23.79 -2.73 0.50
C GLN A 54 -22.40 -2.65 -0.15
N LEU A 55 -21.55 -3.61 0.18
CA LEU A 55 -20.18 -3.71 -0.32
C LEU A 55 -20.06 -4.92 -1.22
N ARG A 56 -19.36 -4.78 -2.34
CA ARG A 56 -19.01 -5.88 -3.24
C ARG A 56 -17.50 -5.99 -3.36
N CYS A 57 -17.00 -7.20 -3.21
CA CYS A 57 -15.60 -7.51 -3.40
C CYS A 57 -15.33 -8.10 -4.78
N GLU A 58 -14.10 -7.94 -5.25
CA GLU A 58 -13.62 -8.50 -6.52
C GLU A 58 -13.74 -10.03 -6.56
N ASN A 59 -13.51 -10.70 -5.43
CA ASN A 59 -13.64 -12.15 -5.27
C ASN A 59 -15.11 -12.65 -5.27
N GLY A 60 -16.08 -11.77 -5.50
CA GLY A 60 -17.52 -12.08 -5.50
C GLY A 60 -18.20 -12.04 -4.14
N ALA A 61 -17.45 -11.91 -3.03
CA ALA A 61 -18.04 -11.74 -1.71
C ALA A 61 -18.84 -10.43 -1.61
N SER A 62 -19.85 -10.42 -0.74
CA SER A 62 -20.66 -9.23 -0.46
C SER A 62 -20.87 -9.05 1.04
N PHE A 63 -20.88 -7.80 1.48
CA PHE A 63 -21.07 -7.43 2.88
C PHE A 63 -22.14 -6.35 3.00
N GLU A 64 -22.81 -6.29 4.15
CA GLU A 64 -23.68 -5.18 4.51
C GLU A 64 -23.28 -4.62 5.88
N CYS A 65 -23.33 -3.31 6.04
CA CYS A 65 -23.08 -2.66 7.33
C CYS A 65 -23.92 -1.38 7.49
N TRP A 66 -24.11 -0.94 8.74
CA TRP A 66 -24.75 0.35 9.00
C TRP A 66 -23.79 1.52 8.83
N PHE A 67 -22.54 1.34 9.26
CA PHE A 67 -21.49 2.35 9.20
C PHE A 67 -20.33 1.85 8.35
N LEU A 68 -19.78 2.75 7.54
CA LEU A 68 -18.61 2.49 6.72
C LEU A 68 -17.53 3.51 7.09
N PHE A 69 -16.42 3.03 7.65
CA PHE A 69 -15.21 3.81 7.87
C PHE A 69 -14.20 3.45 6.78
N SER A 70 -13.86 4.42 5.93
CA SER A 70 -12.92 4.22 4.84
C SER A 70 -11.50 4.58 5.29
N CYS A 71 -10.66 3.54 5.42
CA CYS A 71 -9.25 3.65 5.81
C CYS A 71 -8.33 3.15 4.68
N VAL A 72 -8.67 3.46 3.42
CA VAL A 72 -8.01 2.90 2.22
C VAL A 72 -6.64 3.52 1.90
N GLY A 73 -6.18 4.48 2.69
CA GLY A 73 -4.98 5.26 2.40
C GLY A 73 -5.23 6.34 1.35
N TYR A 74 -4.21 7.15 1.08
CA TYR A 74 -4.29 8.28 0.13
C TYR A 74 -3.40 8.09 -1.11
N TYR A 75 -2.57 7.04 -1.13
CA TYR A 75 -1.76 6.69 -2.28
C TYR A 75 -2.52 5.74 -3.20
N GLU A 76 -2.46 6.00 -4.50
CA GLU A 76 -2.89 5.05 -5.52
C GLU A 76 -1.80 4.00 -5.70
N TYR A 77 -2.09 2.78 -5.27
CA TYR A 77 -1.15 1.65 -5.36
C TYR A 77 -1.28 0.86 -6.66
N ASP A 78 -2.47 0.92 -7.29
CA ASP A 78 -2.75 0.22 -8.54
C ASP A 78 -2.07 0.92 -9.72
N GLU A 79 -2.19 2.25 -9.82
CA GLU A 79 -1.49 3.06 -10.81
C GLU A 79 -0.62 4.12 -10.13
N ALA A 80 0.68 3.85 -10.09
CA ALA A 80 1.65 4.86 -9.75
C ALA A 80 1.60 6.01 -10.75
N TRP A 81 1.69 7.25 -10.28
CA TRP A 81 1.95 8.36 -11.20
C TRP A 81 3.35 8.21 -11.79
N GLU A 82 3.41 7.89 -13.08
CA GLU A 82 4.66 7.71 -13.80
C GLU A 82 4.80 8.78 -14.91
N PRO A 83 5.76 9.71 -14.78
CA PRO A 83 6.02 10.67 -15.84
C PRO A 83 6.60 9.93 -17.07
N LYS A 84 6.00 10.18 -18.24
CA LYS A 84 6.58 9.72 -19.50
C LYS A 84 7.71 10.65 -19.91
N PHE A 85 8.94 10.14 -19.90
CA PHE A 85 10.08 10.84 -20.48
C PHE A 85 10.21 10.49 -21.95
N GLU A 86 10.29 11.50 -22.82
CA GLU A 86 10.61 11.28 -24.22
C GLU A 86 11.97 10.57 -24.35
N GLY A 87 12.02 9.49 -25.14
CA GLY A 87 13.24 8.67 -25.31
C GLY A 87 13.48 7.62 -24.23
N SER A 88 12.51 7.36 -23.33
CA SER A 88 12.60 6.28 -22.34
C SER A 88 12.87 4.92 -23.00
N GLU A 89 12.19 4.66 -24.11
CA GLU A 89 12.34 3.45 -24.93
C GLU A 89 13.75 3.32 -25.53
N LEU A 90 14.41 4.43 -25.87
CA LEU A 90 15.78 4.42 -26.36
C LEU A 90 16.77 4.09 -25.24
N PHE A 91 16.51 4.59 -24.03
CA PHE A 91 17.31 4.25 -22.85
C PHE A 91 17.22 2.77 -22.51
N GLU A 92 16.01 2.21 -22.51
CA GLU A 92 15.80 0.78 -22.28
C GLU A 92 16.40 -0.07 -23.42
N ALA A 93 16.25 0.33 -24.68
CA ALA A 93 16.86 -0.35 -25.83
C ALA A 93 18.39 -0.35 -25.79
N ALA A 94 19.01 0.66 -25.18
CA ALA A 94 20.46 0.72 -24.94
C ALA A 94 20.92 -0.13 -23.73
N GLY A 95 20.01 -0.89 -23.10
CA GLY A 95 20.28 -1.71 -21.93
C GLY A 95 20.16 -0.98 -20.59
N GLY A 96 19.60 0.24 -20.59
CA GLY A 96 19.20 0.94 -19.38
C GLY A 96 17.99 0.29 -18.72
N ARG A 97 17.77 0.59 -17.43
CA ARG A 97 16.59 0.14 -16.68
C ARG A 97 15.94 1.32 -15.98
N ILE A 98 14.64 1.48 -16.17
CA ILE A 98 13.82 2.45 -15.45
C ILE A 98 13.07 1.69 -14.35
N VAL A 99 13.12 2.18 -13.11
CA VAL A 99 12.45 1.56 -11.96
C VAL A 99 11.63 2.62 -11.24
N HIS A 100 10.31 2.41 -11.16
CA HIS A 100 9.44 3.23 -10.35
C HIS A 100 9.55 2.81 -8.87
N PRO A 101 9.74 3.74 -7.92
CA PRO A 101 10.02 3.40 -6.52
C PRO A 101 8.88 2.65 -5.80
N GLN A 102 7.62 2.88 -6.16
CA GLN A 102 6.50 2.08 -5.64
C GLN A 102 6.52 0.61 -6.08
N ARG A 103 7.26 0.28 -7.14
CA ARG A 103 7.37 -1.07 -7.72
C ARG A 103 8.83 -1.51 -7.78
N TRP A 104 9.57 -1.25 -6.69
CA TRP A 104 10.99 -1.60 -6.61
C TRP A 104 11.19 -3.12 -6.58
N PRO A 105 11.90 -3.72 -7.55
CA PRO A 105 12.17 -5.15 -7.55
C PRO A 105 13.14 -5.52 -6.43
N GLU A 106 12.83 -6.56 -5.65
CA GLU A 106 13.74 -7.06 -4.60
C GLU A 106 15.10 -7.53 -5.15
N SER A 107 15.12 -7.97 -6.40
CA SER A 107 16.32 -8.45 -7.09
C SER A 107 17.16 -7.36 -7.76
N GLU A 108 16.80 -6.07 -7.61
CA GLU A 108 17.56 -4.99 -8.23
C GLU A 108 18.93 -4.80 -7.56
N ASP A 109 19.99 -5.22 -8.26
CA ASP A 109 21.37 -4.92 -7.89
C ASP A 109 21.88 -3.73 -8.72
N TYR A 110 22.14 -2.62 -8.03
CA TYR A 110 22.68 -1.39 -8.62
C TYR A 110 24.16 -1.16 -8.26
N LYS A 111 24.84 -2.13 -7.64
CA LYS A 111 26.25 -2.00 -7.27
C LYS A 111 27.14 -1.79 -8.51
N GLY A 112 27.94 -0.74 -8.47
CA GLY A 112 28.86 -0.39 -9.57
C GLY A 112 28.18 0.17 -10.82
N LYS A 113 26.86 0.33 -10.83
CA LYS A 113 26.12 1.00 -11.91
C LYS A 113 26.17 2.52 -11.76
N ARG A 114 25.93 3.23 -12.86
CA ARG A 114 25.63 4.67 -12.84
C ARG A 114 24.12 4.83 -12.67
N VAL A 115 23.71 5.53 -11.62
CA VAL A 115 22.30 5.68 -11.23
C VAL A 115 21.92 7.15 -11.27
N VAL A 116 20.74 7.45 -11.80
CA VAL A 116 20.10 8.77 -11.76
C VAL A 116 18.76 8.61 -11.04
N VAL A 117 18.46 9.54 -10.13
CA VAL A 117 17.18 9.58 -9.42
C VAL A 117 16.43 10.83 -9.86
N ILE A 118 15.18 10.67 -10.28
CA ILE A 118 14.31 11.77 -10.70
C ILE A 118 13.22 11.91 -9.65
N GLY A 119 13.25 13.03 -8.93
CA GLY A 119 12.41 13.31 -7.77
C GLY A 119 13.24 13.53 -6.50
N SER A 120 12.86 14.53 -5.69
CA SER A 120 13.55 14.91 -4.46
C SER A 120 12.63 14.93 -3.23
N GLY A 121 11.44 14.32 -3.35
CA GLY A 121 10.49 14.14 -2.26
C GLY A 121 10.78 12.90 -1.42
N ALA A 122 10.02 12.74 -0.34
CA ALA A 122 9.95 11.46 0.36
C ALA A 122 9.19 10.44 -0.51
N THR A 123 9.64 9.19 -0.51
CA THR A 123 9.06 8.08 -1.27
C THR A 123 9.09 6.81 -0.46
#